data_AF-A0A3D1IBC4-F1
#
_entry.id   AF-A0A3D1IBC4-F1
#
_cell.length_a   1.000
_cell.length_b   1.000
_cell.length_c   1.000
_cell.angle_alpha   90.00
_cell.angle_beta   90.00
_cell.angle_gamma   90.00
#
_symmetry.space_group_name_H-M   'P 1'
#
loop_
_entity.id
_entity.type
_entity.pdbx_description
1 polymer ?
#
loop_
_entity_poly.entity_id
_entity_poly.type
_entity_poly.pdbx_seq_one_letter_code
_entity_poly.pdbx_strand_id
1 'polypeptide(L)'
;DRFTYWPVRFAEGGDLLVPDRPSQPVQVIDARDLAYWMLLLLEQEVSGVFNAAGPAEPLTLGDLWEAFRAEFPGARPVPVSEGFLSQQGVQCWTELPLWIASEARADGTMRADSSRAVSAGLTFRPLVQTARDTVEWHRSQPARPWAAGLTAERERRLLELWGERRGSA
;
A
#
# COMPACT_ATOMS: atom_id res chain seq x y z
N ASP A 1 -9.85 2.62 -0.76
CA ASP A 1 -9.53 1.40 -1.53
C ASP A 1 -8.05 1.22 -1.81
N ARG A 2 -7.29 2.24 -2.25
CA ARG A 2 -5.87 2.06 -2.60
C ARG A 2 -4.99 1.43 -1.51
N PHE A 3 -5.09 1.88 -0.26
CA PHE A 3 -4.43 1.19 0.85
C PHE A 3 -5.16 -0.12 1.19
N THR A 4 -6.47 -0.05 1.44
CA THR A 4 -7.36 -1.16 1.88
C THR A 4 -7.25 -2.43 1.05
N TYR A 5 -7.09 -2.31 -0.27
CA TYR A 5 -6.97 -3.45 -1.19
C TYR A 5 -5.86 -4.42 -0.75
N TRP A 6 -4.69 -3.91 -0.39
CA TRP A 6 -3.53 -4.73 -0.09
C TRP A 6 -3.70 -5.60 1.17
N PRO A 7 -3.93 -5.07 2.38
CA PRO A 7 -4.07 -5.91 3.56
C PRO A 7 -5.28 -6.84 3.45
N VAL A 8 -6.36 -6.44 2.76
CA VAL A 8 -7.50 -7.35 2.49
C VAL A 8 -7.07 -8.49 1.59
N ARG A 9 -6.37 -8.20 0.48
CA ARG A 9 -5.89 -9.23 -0.44
C ARG A 9 -4.87 -10.17 0.21
N PHE A 10 -3.99 -9.65 1.07
CA PHE A 10 -3.11 -10.48 1.90
C PHE A 10 -3.90 -11.35 2.87
N ALA A 11 -4.94 -10.82 3.53
CA ALA A 11 -5.78 -11.56 4.46
C ALA A 11 -6.61 -12.67 3.80
N GLU A 12 -6.92 -12.57 2.50
CA GLU A 12 -7.53 -13.65 1.72
C GLU A 12 -6.58 -14.84 1.50
N GLY A 13 -5.27 -14.61 1.58
CA GLY A 13 -4.24 -15.62 1.46
C GLY A 13 -4.03 -16.14 0.03
N GLY A 14 -3.26 -17.23 -0.09
CA GLY A 14 -2.92 -17.83 -1.37
C GLY A 14 -1.89 -17.01 -2.16
N ASP A 15 -1.71 -17.35 -3.44
CA ASP A 15 -0.78 -16.66 -4.32
C ASP A 15 -1.35 -15.28 -4.68
N LEU A 16 -0.55 -14.24 -4.51
CA LEU A 16 -0.91 -12.83 -4.69
C LEU A 16 0.13 -12.20 -5.60
N LEU A 17 -0.29 -11.42 -6.59
CA LEU A 17 0.64 -10.69 -7.43
C LEU A 17 1.17 -9.45 -6.71
N VAL A 18 2.49 -9.31 -6.61
CA VAL A 18 3.14 -8.04 -6.21
C VAL A 18 4.10 -7.57 -7.30
N PRO A 19 4.19 -6.25 -7.56
CA PRO A 19 5.18 -5.72 -8.49
C PRO A 19 6.59 -5.92 -7.93
N ASP A 20 7.51 -6.38 -8.78
CA ASP A 20 8.92 -6.61 -8.43
C ASP A 20 9.71 -5.30 -8.37
N ARG A 21 9.31 -4.44 -7.43
CA ARG A 21 9.95 -3.16 -7.14
C ARG A 21 9.90 -2.86 -5.63
N PRO A 22 10.50 -3.73 -4.79
CA PRO A 22 10.35 -3.62 -3.33
C PRO A 22 10.91 -2.32 -2.76
N SER A 23 11.90 -1.71 -3.40
CA SER A 23 12.53 -0.45 -2.95
C SER A 23 11.74 0.82 -3.28
N GLN A 24 10.60 0.73 -3.98
CA GLN A 24 9.81 1.92 -4.32
C GLN A 24 9.31 2.59 -3.03
N PRO A 25 9.56 3.89 -2.84
CA PRO A 25 9.06 4.62 -1.68
C PRO A 25 7.54 4.71 -1.71
N VAL A 26 6.94 4.61 -0.53
CA VAL A 26 5.51 4.82 -0.29
C VAL A 26 5.32 5.61 0.99
N GLN A 27 4.20 6.30 1.08
CA GLN A 27 3.78 7.01 2.28
C GLN A 27 2.33 6.65 2.57
N VAL A 28 2.06 6.30 3.82
CA VAL A 28 0.75 5.94 4.33
C VAL A 28 0.61 6.52 5.74
N ILE A 29 -0.57 7.06 6.03
CA ILE A 29 -0.94 7.54 7.35
C ILE A 29 -2.28 6.93 7.71
N ASP A 30 -2.41 6.43 8.93
CA ASP A 30 -3.71 5.98 9.42
C ASP A 30 -4.56 7.19 9.77
N ALA A 31 -5.81 7.17 9.33
CA ALA A 31 -6.77 8.26 9.51
C ALA A 31 -6.93 8.69 10.99
N ARG A 32 -6.78 7.77 11.94
CA ARG A 32 -6.86 8.07 13.37
C ARG A 32 -5.64 8.83 13.87
N ASP A 33 -4.44 8.52 13.36
CA ASP A 33 -3.24 9.29 13.74
C ASP A 33 -3.35 10.73 13.24
N LEU A 34 -3.80 10.88 11.99
CA LEU A 34 -4.08 12.19 11.43
C LEU A 34 -5.14 12.94 12.24
N ALA A 35 -6.25 12.28 12.60
CA ALA A 35 -7.32 12.90 13.38
C ALA A 35 -6.86 13.33 14.78
N TYR A 36 -6.15 12.45 15.52
CA TYR A 36 -5.60 12.78 16.83
C TYR A 36 -4.63 13.95 16.76
N TRP A 37 -3.76 13.97 15.74
CA TRP A 37 -2.82 15.07 15.56
C TRP A 37 -3.53 16.38 15.22
N MET A 38 -4.56 16.36 14.37
CA MET A 38 -5.36 17.57 14.08
C MET A 38 -6.05 18.11 15.33
N LEU A 39 -6.58 17.25 16.20
CA LEU A 39 -7.15 17.65 17.48
C LEU A 39 -6.08 18.25 18.41
N LEU A 40 -4.89 17.65 18.47
CA LEU A 40 -3.76 18.19 19.23
C LEU A 40 -3.38 19.61 18.78
N LEU A 41 -3.29 19.85 17.48
CA LEU A 41 -2.99 21.19 16.95
C LEU A 41 -4.05 22.22 17.36
N LEU A 42 -5.32 21.82 17.34
CA LEU A 42 -6.43 22.69 17.77
C LEU A 42 -6.34 23.02 19.26
N GLU A 43 -6.10 22.02 20.11
CA GLU A 43 -5.98 22.19 21.57
C GLU A 43 -4.78 23.07 21.96
N GLN A 44 -3.69 23.01 21.20
CA GLN A 44 -2.48 23.78 21.44
C GLN A 44 -2.45 25.13 20.68
N GLU A 45 -3.52 25.47 19.97
CA GLU A 45 -3.62 26.69 19.14
C GLU A 45 -2.47 26.80 18.11
N VAL A 46 -1.93 25.66 17.65
CA VAL A 46 -0.84 25.61 16.68
C VAL A 46 -1.40 25.77 15.27
N SER A 47 -0.95 26.82 14.59
CA SER A 47 -1.32 27.11 13.20
C SER A 47 -0.12 26.98 12.26
N GLY A 48 -0.37 26.61 11.01
CA GLY A 48 0.66 26.56 9.97
C GLY A 48 0.33 25.63 8.82
N VAL A 49 1.22 25.60 7.83
CA VAL A 49 1.16 24.66 6.71
C VAL A 49 2.06 23.46 7.00
N PHE A 50 1.50 22.26 6.92
CA PHE A 50 2.19 21.00 7.21
C PHE A 50 1.88 19.95 6.14
N ASN A 51 2.85 19.09 5.85
CA ASN A 51 2.57 17.81 5.20
C ASN A 51 2.36 16.76 6.29
N ALA A 52 1.22 16.07 6.28
CA ALA A 52 0.94 14.95 7.17
C ALA A 52 0.99 13.64 6.37
N ALA A 53 2.21 13.16 6.11
CA ALA A 53 2.49 11.90 5.48
C ALA A 53 3.24 11.02 6.46
N GLY A 54 2.98 9.71 6.42
CA GLY A 54 3.62 8.74 7.28
C GLY A 54 4.32 7.63 6.51
N PRO A 55 5.06 6.77 7.21
CA PRO A 55 5.46 6.92 8.61
C PRO A 55 6.60 7.95 8.77
N ALA A 56 7.08 8.14 10.01
CA ALA A 56 8.21 9.04 10.30
C ALA A 56 9.49 8.62 9.56
N GLU A 57 9.74 7.30 9.52
CA GLU A 57 10.85 6.69 8.80
C GLU A 57 10.45 6.37 7.35
N PRO A 58 11.40 6.37 6.40
CA PRO A 58 11.12 5.95 5.03
C PRO A 58 10.49 4.54 4.97
N LEU A 59 9.40 4.42 4.22
CA LEU A 59 8.69 3.17 4.00
C LEU A 59 8.72 2.80 2.52
N THR A 60 8.89 1.52 2.22
CA THR A 60 8.89 0.99 0.86
C THR A 60 7.74 0.01 0.61
N LEU A 61 7.48 -0.33 -0.65
CA LEU A 61 6.54 -1.40 -0.99
C LEU A 61 6.95 -2.73 -0.35
N GLY A 62 8.26 -3.03 -0.32
CA GLY A 62 8.79 -4.23 0.34
C GLY A 62 8.45 -4.27 1.82
N ASP A 63 8.63 -3.14 2.52
CA ASP A 63 8.27 -3.04 3.94
C ASP A 63 6.76 -3.21 4.18
N LEU A 64 5.92 -2.68 3.29
CA LEU A 64 4.47 -2.95 3.33
C LEU A 64 4.17 -4.44 3.20
N TRP A 65 4.77 -5.12 2.22
CA TRP A 65 4.56 -6.55 1.99
C TRP A 65 5.01 -7.40 3.17
N GLU A 66 6.16 -7.08 3.76
CA GLU A 66 6.65 -7.80 4.93
C GLU A 66 5.77 -7.57 6.17
N ALA A 67 5.31 -6.34 6.40
CA ALA A 67 4.36 -6.06 7.48
C ALA A 67 3.03 -6.81 7.29
N PHE A 68 2.48 -6.81 6.06
CA PHE A 68 1.24 -7.53 5.77
C PHE A 68 1.42 -9.04 5.82
N ARG A 69 2.57 -9.58 5.40
CA ARG A 69 2.88 -11.01 5.52
C ARG A 69 3.02 -11.44 6.97
N ALA A 70 3.65 -10.62 7.81
CA ALA A 70 3.78 -10.89 9.24
C ALA A 70 2.42 -10.98 9.94
N GLU A 71 1.46 -10.14 9.52
CA GLU A 71 0.08 -10.14 10.04
C GLU A 71 -0.78 -11.24 9.40
N PHE A 72 -0.59 -11.53 8.11
CA PHE A 72 -1.41 -12.46 7.33
C PHE A 72 -0.53 -13.55 6.68
N PRO A 73 -0.07 -14.55 7.48
CA PRO A 73 0.91 -15.55 7.02
C PRO A 73 0.38 -16.52 5.95
N GLY A 74 -0.93 -16.51 5.68
CA GLY A 74 -1.54 -17.32 4.62
C GLY A 74 -1.28 -16.79 3.20
N ALA A 75 -0.80 -15.56 3.06
CA ALA A 75 -0.46 -14.96 1.76
C ALA A 75 0.91 -15.44 1.25
N ARG A 76 0.99 -15.65 -0.06
CA ARG A 76 2.22 -15.94 -0.79
C ARG A 76 2.43 -14.89 -1.89
N PRO A 77 3.10 -13.77 -1.57
CA PRO A 77 3.42 -12.75 -2.57
C PRO A 77 4.31 -13.35 -3.67
N VAL A 78 3.89 -13.19 -4.91
CA VAL A 78 4.59 -13.61 -6.13
C VAL A 78 5.10 -12.33 -6.81
N PRO A 79 6.42 -12.07 -6.78
CA PRO A 79 7.01 -10.95 -7.49
C PRO A 79 6.84 -11.14 -9.00
N VAL A 80 6.31 -10.11 -9.66
CA VAL A 80 6.12 -10.06 -11.11
C VAL A 80 6.83 -8.84 -11.67
N SER A 81 7.65 -9.04 -12.71
CA SER A 81 8.51 -7.99 -13.25
C SER A 81 7.70 -6.83 -13.85
N GLU A 82 8.19 -5.60 -13.68
CA GLU A 82 7.54 -4.40 -14.21
C GLU A 82 7.35 -4.48 -15.73
N GLY A 83 8.33 -5.03 -16.45
CA GLY A 83 8.26 -5.21 -17.89
C GLY A 83 7.12 -6.16 -18.32
N PHE A 84 6.87 -7.23 -17.56
CA PHE A 84 5.72 -8.10 -17.83
C PHE A 84 4.40 -7.39 -17.52
N LEU A 85 4.31 -6.68 -16.38
CA LEU A 85 3.12 -5.93 -16.01
C LEU A 85 2.76 -4.89 -17.07
N SER A 86 3.76 -4.16 -17.57
CA SER A 86 3.62 -3.20 -18.66
C SER A 86 3.16 -3.87 -19.97
N GLN A 87 3.78 -4.99 -20.37
CA GLN A 87 3.38 -5.77 -21.55
C GLN A 87 1.95 -6.29 -21.46
N GLN A 88 1.48 -6.64 -20.27
CA GLN A 88 0.11 -7.08 -20.03
C GLN A 88 -0.87 -5.92 -19.88
N GLY A 89 -0.41 -4.65 -19.96
CA GLY A 89 -1.25 -3.47 -19.86
C GLY A 89 -1.77 -3.18 -18.46
N VAL A 90 -1.07 -3.64 -17.41
CA VAL A 90 -1.47 -3.41 -16.02
C VAL A 90 -1.32 -1.93 -15.66
N GLN A 91 -2.40 -1.32 -15.20
CA GLN A 91 -2.46 0.11 -14.90
C GLN A 91 -1.86 0.43 -13.53
N CYS A 92 -0.81 1.26 -13.51
CA CYS A 92 -0.23 1.81 -12.29
C CYS A 92 -1.30 2.55 -11.47
N TRP A 93 -1.19 2.53 -10.14
CA TRP A 93 -2.06 3.22 -9.18
C TRP A 93 -3.54 2.78 -9.14
N THR A 94 -4.06 2.23 -10.24
CA THR A 94 -5.46 1.81 -10.41
C THR A 94 -5.61 0.30 -10.22
N GLU A 95 -4.90 -0.52 -10.99
CA GLU A 95 -4.96 -1.99 -10.84
C GLU A 95 -4.00 -2.48 -9.76
N LEU A 96 -2.81 -1.88 -9.68
CA LEU A 96 -1.87 -2.11 -8.58
C LEU A 96 -1.71 -0.81 -7.79
N PRO A 97 -2.54 -0.58 -6.75
CA PRO A 97 -2.50 0.66 -6.01
C PRO A 97 -1.17 0.82 -5.27
N LEU A 98 -0.75 2.06 -5.01
CA LEU A 98 0.55 2.41 -4.41
C LEU A 98 1.79 2.10 -5.27
N TRP A 99 1.68 1.26 -6.31
CA TRP A 99 2.76 1.01 -7.25
C TRP A 99 2.75 2.00 -8.41
N ILE A 100 3.95 2.43 -8.78
CA ILE A 100 4.23 3.32 -9.91
C ILE A 100 5.39 2.69 -10.66
N ALA A 101 5.21 2.40 -11.96
CA ALA A 101 6.27 1.83 -12.78
C ALA A 101 7.51 2.74 -12.76
N SER A 102 8.70 2.15 -12.66
CA SER A 102 9.97 2.88 -12.64
C SER A 102 10.16 3.82 -13.84
N GLU A 103 9.64 3.44 -15.01
CA GLU A 103 9.66 4.24 -16.25
C GLU A 103 8.94 5.60 -16.11
N ALA A 104 7.93 5.69 -15.24
CA ALA A 104 7.18 6.93 -15.01
C ALA A 104 7.96 7.98 -14.21
N ARG A 105 9.11 7.60 -13.59
CA ARG A 105 9.99 8.49 -12.81
C ARG A 105 9.26 9.37 -11.78
N ALA A 106 8.17 8.88 -11.20
CA ALA A 106 7.31 9.65 -10.30
C ALA A 106 7.49 9.30 -8.81
N ASP A 107 8.62 8.70 -8.43
CA ASP A 107 8.91 8.32 -7.03
C ASP A 107 8.90 9.51 -6.06
N GLY A 108 9.15 10.73 -6.55
CA GLY A 108 9.06 11.96 -5.76
C GLY A 108 7.66 12.22 -5.20
N THR A 109 6.61 11.62 -5.76
CA THR A 109 5.22 11.78 -5.31
C THR A 109 4.95 11.15 -3.94
N MET A 110 5.79 10.19 -3.51
CA MET A 110 5.69 9.51 -2.21
C MET A 110 6.88 9.85 -1.30
N ARG A 111 7.36 11.09 -1.36
CA ARG A 111 8.51 11.59 -0.58
C ARG A 111 8.24 12.97 0.04
N ALA A 112 7.01 13.23 0.45
CA ALA A 112 6.66 14.46 1.14
C ALA A 112 7.42 14.55 2.47
N ASP A 113 8.07 15.69 2.72
CA ASP A 113 8.74 15.94 4.01
C ASP A 113 7.71 16.32 5.08
N SER A 114 7.57 15.44 6.07
CA SER A 114 6.67 15.59 7.22
C SER A 114 7.39 15.93 8.53
N SER A 115 8.68 16.28 8.49
CA SER A 115 9.48 16.65 9.67
C SER A 115 8.85 17.74 10.54
N ARG A 116 8.18 18.72 9.92
CA ARG A 116 7.44 19.78 10.61
C ARG A 116 6.21 19.25 11.35
N ALA A 117 5.49 18.28 10.78
CA ALA A 117 4.34 17.67 11.43
C ALA A 117 4.78 16.78 12.60
N VAL A 118 5.84 15.99 12.41
CA VAL A 118 6.44 15.16 13.47
C VAL A 118 6.94 16.02 14.63
N SER A 119 7.64 17.12 14.34
CA SER A 119 8.07 18.09 15.35
C SER A 119 6.89 18.75 16.08
N ALA A 120 5.73 18.83 15.44
CA ALA A 120 4.48 19.34 16.01
C ALA A 120 3.61 18.22 16.63
N GLY A 121 4.19 17.08 16.97
CA GLY A 121 3.52 16.02 17.73
C GLY A 121 2.79 14.97 16.91
N LEU A 122 2.97 14.91 15.59
CA LEU A 122 2.41 13.83 14.78
C LEU A 122 3.10 12.49 15.13
N THR A 123 2.32 11.54 15.62
CA THR A 123 2.75 10.18 15.94
C THR A 123 2.14 9.16 14.98
N PHE A 124 2.77 7.99 14.86
CA PHE A 124 2.32 6.93 13.96
C PHE A 124 2.15 5.62 14.71
N ARG A 125 1.00 4.97 14.55
CA ARG A 125 0.80 3.59 15.03
C ARG A 125 1.53 2.57 14.16
N PRO A 126 1.83 1.37 14.68
CA PRO A 126 2.44 0.31 13.88
C PRO A 126 1.60 -0.01 12.64
N LEU A 127 2.26 -0.18 11.49
CA LEU A 127 1.60 -0.49 10.22
C LEU A 127 0.76 -1.78 10.29
N VAL A 128 1.23 -2.80 11.01
CA VAL A 128 0.50 -4.05 11.23
C VAL A 128 -0.84 -3.84 11.92
N GLN A 129 -0.92 -2.88 12.86
CA GLN A 129 -2.16 -2.52 13.52
C GLN A 129 -3.12 -1.84 12.54
N THR A 130 -2.64 -0.89 11.75
CA THR A 130 -3.43 -0.26 10.68
C THR A 130 -3.96 -1.28 9.68
N ALA A 131 -3.15 -2.27 9.30
CA ALA A 131 -3.54 -3.34 8.38
C ALA A 131 -4.66 -4.21 8.95
N ARG A 132 -4.48 -4.72 10.18
CA ARG A 132 -5.47 -5.53 10.90
C ARG A 132 -6.81 -4.81 11.03
N ASP A 133 -6.79 -3.60 11.59
CA ASP A 133 -7.99 -2.81 11.84
C ASP A 133 -8.72 -2.46 10.52
N THR A 134 -7.96 -2.23 9.44
CA THR A 134 -8.52 -1.98 8.11
C THR A 134 -9.25 -3.21 7.56
N VAL A 135 -8.69 -4.41 7.74
CA VAL A 135 -9.32 -5.66 7.31
C VAL A 135 -10.57 -5.95 8.13
N GLU A 136 -10.52 -5.77 9.44
CA GLU A 136 -11.68 -5.93 10.33
C GLU A 136 -12.81 -4.96 9.96
N TRP A 137 -12.48 -3.68 9.77
CA TRP A 137 -13.43 -2.68 9.30
C TRP A 137 -14.02 -3.06 7.94
N HIS A 138 -13.20 -3.49 6.97
CA HIS A 138 -13.68 -3.87 5.65
C HIS A 138 -14.67 -5.03 5.69
N ARG A 139 -14.38 -6.07 6.50
CA ARG A 139 -15.27 -7.22 6.70
C ARG A 139 -16.61 -6.86 7.34
N SER A 140 -16.66 -5.75 8.09
CA SER A 140 -17.91 -5.25 8.69
C SER A 140 -18.77 -4.45 7.71
N GLN A 141 -18.26 -4.11 6.52
CA GLN A 141 -19.00 -3.35 5.51
C GLN A 141 -19.74 -4.30 4.56
N PRO A 142 -20.84 -3.84 3.94
CA PRO A 142 -21.43 -4.54 2.80
C PRO A 142 -20.42 -4.72 1.67
N ALA A 143 -20.50 -5.85 0.97
CA ALA A 143 -19.67 -6.10 -0.19
C ALA A 143 -19.86 -4.99 -1.24
N ARG A 144 -18.74 -4.48 -1.76
CA ARG A 144 -18.71 -3.43 -2.79
C ARG A 144 -17.58 -3.71 -3.78
N PRO A 145 -17.72 -3.30 -5.05
CA PRO A 145 -16.63 -3.40 -5.99
C PRO A 145 -15.45 -2.51 -5.55
N TRP A 146 -14.23 -2.97 -5.83
CA TRP A 146 -13.02 -2.20 -5.60
C TRP A 146 -12.95 -1.01 -6.57
N ALA A 147 -12.70 0.20 -6.03
CA ALA A 147 -12.37 1.37 -6.85
C ALA A 147 -10.90 1.38 -7.31
N ALA A 148 -10.04 0.57 -6.69
CA ALA A 148 -8.66 0.34 -7.08
C ALA A 148 -8.22 -1.05 -6.58
N GLY A 149 -7.41 -1.74 -7.38
CA GLY A 149 -7.04 -3.14 -7.19
C GLY A 149 -7.36 -3.99 -8.42
N LEU A 150 -6.66 -5.10 -8.58
CA LEU A 150 -6.98 -6.11 -9.58
C LEU A 150 -8.26 -6.84 -9.17
N THR A 151 -9.04 -7.27 -10.16
CA THR A 151 -10.05 -8.30 -9.92
C THR A 151 -9.36 -9.65 -9.72
N ALA A 152 -9.98 -10.55 -8.96
CA ALA A 152 -9.44 -11.88 -8.72
C ALA A 152 -9.21 -12.66 -10.04
N GLU A 153 -10.11 -12.51 -11.01
CA GLU A 153 -9.96 -13.12 -12.33
C GLU A 153 -8.74 -12.58 -13.09
N ARG A 154 -8.55 -11.26 -13.06
CA ARG A 154 -7.43 -10.60 -13.73
C ARG A 154 -6.10 -10.98 -13.08
N GLU A 155 -6.03 -10.99 -11.76
CA GLU A 155 -4.82 -11.40 -11.02
C GLU A 155 -4.45 -12.86 -11.33
N ARG A 156 -5.41 -13.78 -11.25
CA ARG A 156 -5.17 -15.20 -11.56
C ARG A 156 -4.62 -15.39 -12.97
N ARG A 157 -5.22 -14.74 -13.98
CA ARG A 157 -4.74 -14.81 -15.37
C ARG A 157 -3.31 -14.28 -15.52
N LEU A 158 -2.96 -13.20 -14.82
CA LEU A 158 -1.61 -12.66 -14.84
C LEU A 158 -0.60 -13.63 -14.22
N LEU A 159 -0.96 -14.29 -13.11
CA LEU A 159 -0.12 -15.27 -12.44
C LEU A 159 0.09 -16.54 -13.30
N GLU A 160 -0.95 -17.02 -13.99
CA GLU A 160 -0.86 -18.15 -14.92
C GLU A 160 0.13 -17.85 -16.06
N LEU A 161 -0.06 -16.71 -16.76
CA LEU A 161 0.83 -16.27 -17.84
C LEU A 161 2.27 -16.03 -17.37
N TRP A 162 2.44 -15.53 -16.14
CA TRP A 162 3.75 -15.35 -15.53
C TRP A 162 4.45 -16.69 -15.26
N GLY A 163 3.70 -17.68 -14.77
CA GLY A 163 4.17 -19.05 -14.56
C GLY A 163 4.66 -19.71 -15.85
N GLU A 164 3.87 -19.63 -16.92
CA GLU A 164 4.22 -20.17 -18.25
C GLU A 164 5.53 -19.57 -18.80
N ARG A 165 5.71 -18.25 -18.63
CA ARG A 165 6.92 -17.54 -19.05
C ARG A 165 8.15 -17.98 -18.26
N ARG A 166 8.01 -18.24 -16.96
CA ARG A 166 9.11 -18.71 -16.11
C ARG A 166 9.49 -20.18 -16.35
N GLY A 167 8.54 -21.01 -16.76
CA GLY A 167 8.79 -22.41 -17.12
C GLY A 167 9.40 -22.61 -18.52
N SER A 168 9.34 -21.58 -19.36
CA SER A 168 9.87 -21.60 -20.74
C SER A 168 11.26 -20.97 -20.89
N ALA A 169 11.87 -20.53 -19.79
CA ALA A 169 13.19 -19.89 -19.71
C ALA A 169 14.17 -20.77 -18.92
#